data_AF-A0A397TCT2-F1
#
_entry.id   AF-A0A397TCT2-F1
#
_cell.length_a   1.000
_cell.length_b   1.000
_cell.length_c   1.000
_cell.angle_alpha   90.00
_cell.angle_beta   90.00
_cell.angle_gamma   90.00
#
_symmetry.space_group_name_H-M   'P 1'
#
loop_
_entity.id
_entity.type
_entity.pdbx_description
1 polymer ?
#
loop_
_entity_poly.entity_id
_entity_poly.type
_entity_poly.pdbx_seq_one_letter_code
_entity_poly.pdbx_strand_id
1 'polypeptide(L)'
;MNNENENLYKEWFKRLFHAFHNDETAIEFQADDLPPNEFLEIINKSETIKVISNVWYWFKEDEYKIINQAIDYIVKTYHIDDKIKSKDFDERKKLEMYPDEKDKVEEWEMQKKIIDDLGKSESIFPGFCYLFKYERVPIGSDGEDDLIITDGRGIFAVMKIKMILNVPNKNDRKRKLSYVVYQIGLSKREFFEFVKENQTYKDKDDHSFDVIAVIGVGVTEKNKKKFFGTFDEQVCEAFNRDTKRIP
;
A
#
# COMPACT_ATOMS: atom_id res chain seq x y z
N MET A 1 -13.88 21.52 13.28
CA MET A 1 -13.90 20.76 14.54
C MET A 1 -13.57 19.31 14.20
N ASN A 2 -12.71 18.68 15.01
CA ASN A 2 -12.16 17.31 14.93
C ASN A 2 -10.89 17.10 14.09
N ASN A 3 -9.76 17.65 14.55
CA ASN A 3 -8.41 17.21 14.14
C ASN A 3 -7.70 16.34 15.21
N GLU A 4 -8.18 16.34 16.47
CA GLU A 4 -7.51 15.62 17.56
C GLU A 4 -7.80 14.11 17.55
N ASN A 5 -9.00 13.68 17.09
CA ASN A 5 -9.34 12.25 17.01
C ASN A 5 -8.81 11.55 15.74
N GLU A 6 -8.61 12.25 14.61
CA GLU A 6 -8.11 11.62 13.38
C GLU A 6 -6.65 11.19 13.50
N ASN A 7 -5.82 11.96 14.21
CA ASN A 7 -4.43 11.60 14.49
C ASN A 7 -4.28 10.57 15.62
N LEU A 8 -5.33 10.33 16.42
CA LEU A 8 -5.23 9.51 17.63
C LEU A 8 -4.95 8.03 17.35
N TYR A 9 -5.46 7.48 16.24
CA TYR A 9 -5.37 6.03 15.95
C TYR A 9 -4.36 5.66 14.86
N LYS A 10 -3.78 6.62 14.15
CA LYS A 10 -2.85 6.34 13.06
C LYS A 10 -1.64 5.54 13.53
N GLU A 11 -1.06 5.92 14.67
CA GLU A 11 0.08 5.20 15.26
C GLU A 11 -0.28 3.75 15.66
N TRP A 12 -1.48 3.52 16.15
CA TRP A 12 -1.93 2.16 16.49
C TRP A 12 -2.19 1.31 15.24
N PHE A 13 -2.75 1.89 14.19
CA PHE A 13 -2.84 1.21 12.90
C PHE A 13 -1.46 0.92 12.30
N LYS A 14 -0.51 1.86 12.37
CA LYS A 14 0.88 1.64 11.96
C LYS A 14 1.49 0.45 12.69
N ARG A 15 1.36 0.39 14.01
CA ARG A 15 1.88 -0.72 14.83
C ARG A 15 1.21 -2.06 14.48
N LEU A 16 -0.12 -2.06 14.32
CA LEU A 16 -0.87 -3.25 13.93
C LEU A 16 -0.43 -3.77 12.56
N PHE A 17 -0.34 -2.90 11.56
CA PHE A 17 0.09 -3.28 10.21
C PHE A 17 1.56 -3.64 10.13
N HIS A 18 2.42 -3.04 10.96
CA HIS A 18 3.81 -3.45 11.09
C HIS A 18 3.92 -4.89 11.63
N ALA A 19 3.10 -5.26 12.63
CA ALA A 19 3.05 -6.64 13.13
C ALA A 19 2.67 -7.62 11.99
N PHE A 20 1.63 -7.32 11.21
CA PHE A 20 1.27 -8.16 10.06
C PHE A 20 2.35 -8.21 8.98
N HIS A 21 3.03 -7.10 8.71
CA HIS A 21 4.14 -7.05 7.76
C HIS A 21 5.27 -7.99 8.16
N ASN A 22 5.54 -8.11 9.47
CA ASN A 22 6.57 -8.97 10.03
C ASN A 22 6.09 -10.40 10.32
N ASP A 23 4.91 -10.79 9.83
CA ASP A 23 4.27 -12.08 10.10
C ASP A 23 4.10 -12.39 11.60
N GLU A 24 3.97 -11.37 12.44
CA GLU A 24 3.72 -11.50 13.87
C GLU A 24 2.24 -11.85 14.13
N THR A 25 1.97 -12.62 15.20
CA THR A 25 0.61 -12.96 15.65
C THR A 25 0.26 -12.41 17.03
N ALA A 26 1.12 -11.53 17.54
CA ALA A 26 0.93 -10.86 18.82
C ALA A 26 1.66 -9.51 18.86
N ILE A 27 1.15 -8.59 19.67
CA ILE A 27 1.78 -7.31 19.99
C ILE A 27 1.81 -7.19 21.51
N GLU A 28 3.00 -7.02 22.08
CA GLU A 28 3.17 -6.65 23.48
C GLU A 28 3.28 -5.13 23.59
N PHE A 29 2.46 -4.55 24.46
CA PHE A 29 2.41 -3.12 24.75
C PHE A 29 3.10 -2.80 26.08
N GLN A 30 3.74 -1.64 26.20
CA GLN A 30 4.16 -1.14 27.50
C GLN A 30 2.95 -0.53 28.23
N ALA A 31 3.02 -0.44 29.56
CA ALA A 31 1.87 0.00 30.38
C ALA A 31 1.41 1.44 30.05
N ASP A 32 2.31 2.30 29.59
CA ASP A 32 2.09 3.69 29.19
C ASP A 32 1.78 3.85 27.69
N ASP A 33 1.80 2.76 26.94
CA ASP A 33 1.70 2.71 25.47
C ASP A 33 0.62 1.71 25.04
N LEU A 34 -0.42 1.55 25.87
CA LEU A 34 -1.58 0.73 25.57
C LEU A 34 -2.57 1.52 24.71
N PRO A 35 -3.07 0.93 23.60
CA PRO A 35 -4.14 1.54 22.84
C PRO A 35 -5.43 1.62 23.67
N PRO A 36 -6.25 2.66 23.46
CA PRO A 36 -7.53 2.78 24.14
C PRO A 36 -8.50 1.67 23.72
N ASN A 37 -9.43 1.29 24.60
CA ASN A 37 -10.39 0.21 24.34
C ASN A 37 -11.24 0.47 23.09
N GLU A 38 -11.57 1.73 22.81
CA GLU A 38 -12.29 2.16 21.61
C GLU A 38 -11.56 1.77 20.32
N PHE A 39 -10.21 1.80 20.32
CA PHE A 39 -9.42 1.32 19.19
C PHE A 39 -9.54 -0.19 19.01
N LEU A 40 -9.51 -0.96 20.10
CA LEU A 40 -9.71 -2.41 20.03
C LEU A 40 -11.10 -2.76 19.48
N GLU A 41 -12.16 -2.08 19.92
CA GLU A 41 -13.52 -2.29 19.43
C GLU A 41 -13.67 -2.06 17.92
N ILE A 42 -12.87 -1.15 17.35
CA ILE A 42 -12.85 -0.87 15.91
C ILE A 42 -12.34 -2.08 15.12
N ILE A 43 -11.20 -2.65 15.53
CA ILE A 43 -10.47 -3.69 14.80
C ILE A 43 -10.82 -5.12 15.26
N ASN A 44 -11.67 -5.26 16.28
CA ASN A 44 -12.00 -6.53 16.92
C ASN A 44 -13.52 -6.80 16.99
N LYS A 45 -14.30 -6.32 16.03
CA LYS A 45 -15.77 -6.54 15.99
C LYS A 45 -16.18 -8.01 15.87
N SER A 46 -15.24 -8.87 15.47
CA SER A 46 -15.44 -10.31 15.33
C SER A 46 -14.75 -11.11 16.45
N GLU A 47 -14.27 -10.45 17.51
CA GLU A 47 -13.60 -11.06 18.66
C GLU A 47 -12.39 -11.95 18.30
N THR A 48 -11.70 -11.60 17.20
CA THR A 48 -10.54 -12.28 16.64
C THR A 48 -9.25 -12.00 17.39
N ILE A 49 -9.14 -10.82 18.01
CA ILE A 49 -8.04 -10.44 18.89
C ILE A 49 -8.42 -10.82 20.33
N LYS A 50 -7.54 -11.56 20.98
CA LYS A 50 -7.61 -11.87 22.41
C LYS A 50 -6.60 -11.01 23.15
N VAL A 51 -6.98 -10.56 24.35
CA VAL A 51 -6.17 -9.67 25.18
C VAL A 51 -5.87 -10.36 26.50
N ILE A 52 -4.58 -10.52 26.82
CA ILE A 52 -4.10 -11.02 28.12
C ILE A 52 -3.12 -9.99 28.66
N SER A 53 -3.49 -9.34 29.77
CA SER A 53 -2.75 -8.19 30.33
C SER A 53 -2.49 -7.13 29.26
N ASN A 54 -1.22 -6.88 28.92
CA ASN A 54 -0.73 -5.92 27.94
C ASN A 54 -0.39 -6.55 26.59
N VAL A 55 -0.82 -7.79 26.33
CA VAL A 55 -0.53 -8.51 25.08
C VAL A 55 -1.82 -8.72 24.29
N TRP A 56 -1.80 -8.28 23.03
CA TRP A 56 -2.82 -8.62 22.04
C TRP A 56 -2.30 -9.77 21.20
N TYR A 57 -3.13 -10.77 20.93
CA TYR A 57 -2.77 -11.87 20.04
C TYR A 57 -3.97 -12.35 19.22
N TRP A 58 -3.69 -12.95 18.07
CA TRP A 58 -4.69 -13.46 17.13
C TRP A 58 -4.19 -14.75 16.48
N PHE A 59 -5.10 -15.50 15.85
CA PHE A 59 -4.70 -16.60 14.99
C PHE A 59 -4.37 -16.08 13.58
N LYS A 60 -3.38 -16.67 12.92
CA LYS A 60 -2.94 -16.25 11.57
C LYS A 60 -4.09 -16.23 10.56
N GLU A 61 -5.00 -17.20 10.68
CA GLU A 61 -6.20 -17.30 9.85
C GLU A 61 -7.21 -16.17 10.04
N ASP A 62 -7.16 -15.41 11.14
CA ASP A 62 -8.05 -14.28 11.39
C ASP A 62 -7.50 -12.93 10.92
N GLU A 63 -6.22 -12.86 10.49
CA GLU A 63 -5.57 -11.61 10.06
C GLU A 63 -6.38 -10.86 9.00
N TYR A 64 -6.92 -11.57 8.02
CA TYR A 64 -7.72 -10.95 6.96
C TYR A 64 -8.95 -10.24 7.53
N LYS A 65 -9.59 -10.74 8.59
CA LYS A 65 -10.76 -10.08 9.21
C LYS A 65 -10.35 -8.79 9.89
N ILE A 66 -9.23 -8.82 10.62
CA ILE A 66 -8.69 -7.66 11.34
C ILE A 66 -8.26 -6.58 10.33
N ILE A 67 -7.54 -6.95 9.27
CA ILE A 67 -7.14 -6.03 8.19
C ILE A 67 -8.36 -5.42 7.52
N ASN A 68 -9.40 -6.21 7.19
CA ASN A 68 -10.63 -5.66 6.61
C ASN A 68 -11.27 -4.62 7.54
N GLN A 69 -11.42 -4.92 8.84
CA GLN A 69 -12.01 -3.99 9.80
C GLN A 69 -11.19 -2.70 9.95
N ALA A 70 -9.86 -2.81 9.92
CA ALA A 70 -8.96 -1.66 9.95
C ALA A 70 -9.10 -0.80 8.69
N ILE A 71 -9.05 -1.40 7.49
CA ILE A 71 -9.21 -0.69 6.22
C ILE A 71 -10.60 -0.04 6.11
N ASP A 72 -11.66 -0.76 6.47
CA ASP A 72 -13.03 -0.23 6.54
C ASP A 72 -13.09 1.06 7.38
N TYR A 73 -12.43 1.05 8.56
CA TYR A 73 -12.43 2.20 9.46
C TYR A 73 -11.63 3.37 8.88
N ILE A 74 -10.43 3.11 8.36
CA ILE A 74 -9.55 4.13 7.76
C ILE A 74 -10.29 4.82 6.61
N VAL A 75 -10.88 4.06 5.69
CA VAL A 75 -11.60 4.59 4.51
C VAL A 75 -12.81 5.44 4.92
N LYS A 76 -13.56 5.01 5.95
CA LYS A 76 -14.77 5.70 6.42
C LYS A 76 -14.48 6.93 7.26
N THR A 77 -13.38 6.93 8.00
CA THR A 77 -13.14 7.92 9.06
C THR A 77 -12.09 8.94 8.68
N TYR A 78 -11.03 8.55 7.97
CA TYR A 78 -9.92 9.46 7.69
C TYR A 78 -10.19 10.31 6.45
N HIS A 79 -9.99 11.61 6.62
CA HIS A 79 -9.95 12.55 5.51
C HIS A 79 -8.77 12.27 4.57
N ILE A 80 -9.00 12.54 3.29
CA ILE A 80 -7.95 12.53 2.28
C ILE A 80 -7.06 13.75 2.52
N ASP A 81 -5.74 13.55 2.53
CA ASP A 81 -4.80 14.67 2.58
C ASP A 81 -4.92 15.49 1.28
N ASP A 82 -5.47 16.71 1.34
CA ASP A 82 -5.67 17.55 0.15
C ASP A 82 -4.38 17.82 -0.63
N LYS A 83 -3.20 17.76 0.02
CA LYS A 83 -1.91 17.92 -0.65
C LYS A 83 -1.61 16.76 -1.60
N ILE A 84 -2.19 15.59 -1.37
CA ILE A 84 -2.05 14.43 -2.26
C ILE A 84 -2.62 14.74 -3.64
N LYS A 85 -3.67 15.55 -3.73
CA LYS A 85 -4.32 15.92 -5.00
C LYS A 85 -3.38 16.77 -5.85
N SER A 86 -2.66 17.70 -5.24
CA SER A 86 -1.68 18.53 -5.96
C SER A 86 -0.52 17.67 -6.47
N LYS A 87 -0.01 16.75 -5.64
CA LYS A 87 1.07 15.84 -6.04
C LYS A 87 0.63 14.90 -7.16
N ASP A 88 -0.56 14.31 -7.05
CA ASP A 88 -1.14 13.47 -8.11
C ASP A 88 -1.20 14.19 -9.45
N PHE A 89 -1.65 15.46 -9.47
CA PHE A 89 -1.70 16.25 -10.69
C PHE A 89 -0.31 16.46 -11.32
N ASP A 90 0.71 16.78 -10.52
CA ASP A 90 2.06 17.01 -11.03
C ASP A 90 2.74 15.72 -11.52
N GLU A 91 2.54 14.60 -10.82
CA GLU A 91 3.08 13.30 -11.23
C GLU A 91 2.39 12.77 -12.50
N ARG A 92 1.06 12.94 -12.64
CA ARG A 92 0.32 12.56 -13.85
C ARG A 92 0.83 13.29 -15.08
N LYS A 93 1.22 14.55 -14.96
CA LYS A 93 1.82 15.31 -16.07
C LYS A 93 3.12 14.69 -16.57
N LYS A 94 3.94 14.12 -15.69
CA LYS A 94 5.19 13.44 -16.10
C LYS A 94 4.87 12.21 -16.95
N LEU A 95 3.83 11.48 -16.58
CA LEU A 95 3.33 10.31 -17.32
C LEU A 95 2.68 10.67 -18.67
N GLU A 96 2.43 11.95 -18.98
CA GLU A 96 2.01 12.37 -20.33
C GLU A 96 3.15 12.33 -21.35
N MET A 97 4.40 12.31 -20.90
CA MET A 97 5.55 12.21 -21.79
C MET A 97 5.70 10.77 -22.28
N TYR A 98 5.59 10.60 -23.60
CA TYR A 98 5.77 9.31 -24.24
C TYR A 98 7.24 8.86 -24.17
N PRO A 99 7.54 7.57 -23.92
CA PRO A 99 8.92 7.12 -23.84
C PRO A 99 9.62 7.14 -25.21
N ASP A 100 10.87 7.59 -25.24
CA ASP A 100 11.71 7.59 -26.46
C ASP A 100 12.12 6.17 -26.88
N GLU A 101 12.24 5.27 -25.91
CA GLU A 101 12.65 3.87 -26.09
C GLU A 101 11.43 2.99 -26.45
N LYS A 102 11.46 2.39 -27.65
CA LYS A 102 10.34 1.57 -28.17
C LYS A 102 10.00 0.37 -27.30
N ASP A 103 10.98 -0.21 -26.61
CA ASP A 103 10.81 -1.36 -25.72
C ASP A 103 10.18 -1.00 -24.36
N LYS A 104 10.09 0.29 -24.02
CA LYS A 104 9.39 0.80 -22.83
C LYS A 104 7.93 1.17 -23.08
N VAL A 105 7.52 1.31 -24.35
CA VAL A 105 6.17 1.73 -24.74
C VAL A 105 5.08 0.87 -24.10
N GLU A 106 5.19 -0.46 -24.17
CA GLU A 106 4.15 -1.36 -23.64
C GLU A 106 4.03 -1.26 -22.11
N GLU A 107 5.15 -1.10 -21.39
CA GLU A 107 5.14 -0.91 -19.93
C GLU A 107 4.55 0.45 -19.55
N TRP A 108 4.88 1.51 -20.31
CA TRP A 108 4.30 2.84 -20.15
C TRP A 108 2.79 2.84 -20.43
N GLU A 109 2.31 2.18 -21.50
CA GLU A 109 0.88 2.09 -21.80
C GLU A 109 0.11 1.38 -20.67
N MET A 110 0.71 0.35 -20.06
CA MET A 110 0.15 -0.30 -18.88
C MET A 110 0.10 0.63 -17.68
N GLN A 111 1.19 1.37 -17.40
CA GLN A 111 1.22 2.38 -16.33
C GLN A 111 0.12 3.42 -16.54
N LYS A 112 0.05 3.99 -17.75
CA LYS A 112 -0.96 4.97 -18.17
C LYS A 112 -2.37 4.48 -17.91
N LYS A 113 -2.68 3.27 -18.37
CA LYS A 113 -4.00 2.65 -18.17
C LYS A 113 -4.35 2.49 -16.69
N ILE A 114 -3.40 2.05 -15.87
CA ILE A 114 -3.63 1.90 -14.42
C ILE A 114 -3.98 3.25 -13.80
N ILE A 115 -3.23 4.29 -14.16
CA ILE A 115 -3.42 5.65 -13.65
C ILE A 115 -4.72 6.29 -14.11
N ASP A 116 -5.11 6.09 -15.38
CA ASP A 116 -6.38 6.56 -15.93
C ASP A 116 -7.60 5.86 -15.31
N ASP A 117 -7.41 4.65 -14.78
CA ASP A 117 -8.45 3.86 -14.12
C ASP A 117 -8.49 4.03 -12.59
N LEU A 118 -7.55 4.75 -11.96
CA LEU A 118 -7.60 5.03 -10.52
C LEU A 118 -8.91 5.72 -10.11
N GLY A 119 -9.42 5.38 -8.93
CA GLY A 119 -10.70 5.89 -8.41
C GLY A 119 -11.96 5.29 -9.06
N LYS A 120 -11.83 4.47 -10.12
CA LYS A 120 -12.96 3.74 -10.71
C LYS A 120 -13.18 2.41 -9.98
N SER A 121 -14.44 1.95 -9.93
CA SER A 121 -14.81 0.65 -9.32
C SER A 121 -14.13 -0.54 -10.02
N GLU A 122 -13.98 -0.46 -11.33
CA GLU A 122 -13.34 -1.50 -12.18
C GLU A 122 -11.82 -1.39 -12.23
N SER A 123 -11.22 -0.48 -11.46
CA SER A 123 -9.77 -0.37 -11.35
C SER A 123 -9.15 -1.69 -10.89
N ILE A 124 -7.93 -1.96 -11.32
CA ILE A 124 -7.16 -3.10 -10.80
C ILE A 124 -6.70 -2.89 -9.34
N PHE A 125 -6.75 -1.62 -8.90
CA PHE A 125 -6.56 -1.16 -7.53
C PHE A 125 -7.74 -0.29 -7.08
N PRO A 126 -8.93 -0.88 -6.87
CA PRO A 126 -10.06 -0.17 -6.28
C PRO A 126 -9.66 0.46 -4.94
N GLY A 127 -10.24 1.60 -4.59
CA GLY A 127 -9.90 2.34 -3.36
C GLY A 127 -8.62 3.18 -3.43
N PHE A 128 -7.70 2.88 -4.35
CA PHE A 128 -6.57 3.74 -4.65
C PHE A 128 -6.98 4.78 -5.69
N CYS A 129 -6.68 6.05 -5.40
CA CYS A 129 -7.20 7.18 -6.17
C CYS A 129 -6.13 8.10 -6.70
N TYR A 130 -4.92 8.06 -6.13
CA TYR A 130 -3.87 9.05 -6.39
C TYR A 130 -2.56 8.39 -6.78
N LEU A 131 -1.92 8.92 -7.82
CA LEU A 131 -0.51 8.73 -8.12
C LEU A 131 0.30 9.58 -7.15
N PHE A 132 1.13 8.95 -6.34
CA PHE A 132 2.00 9.64 -5.39
C PHE A 132 3.36 10.00 -5.98
N LYS A 133 3.98 9.04 -6.68
CA LYS A 133 5.25 9.24 -7.39
C LYS A 133 5.34 8.37 -8.63
N TYR A 134 5.79 8.97 -9.71
CA TYR A 134 6.18 8.29 -10.94
C TYR A 134 7.70 8.10 -10.96
N GLU A 135 8.18 6.91 -11.37
CA GLU A 135 9.61 6.62 -11.57
C GLU A 135 10.50 7.00 -10.37
N ARG A 136 10.11 6.63 -9.14
CA ARG A 136 10.95 6.88 -7.95
C ARG A 136 12.19 5.98 -8.04
N VAL A 137 13.38 6.57 -8.04
CA VAL A 137 14.64 5.81 -7.84
C VAL A 137 14.81 5.46 -6.36
N PRO A 138 14.81 4.17 -6.00
CA PRO A 138 15.14 3.74 -4.65
C PRO A 138 16.67 3.88 -4.38
N ILE A 139 17.05 4.38 -3.20
CA ILE A 139 18.44 4.51 -2.73
C ILE A 139 19.16 3.15 -2.78
N GLY A 140 20.22 3.07 -3.59
CA GLY A 140 21.01 1.85 -3.75
C GLY A 140 20.39 0.80 -4.68
N SER A 141 19.34 1.18 -5.43
CA SER A 141 18.78 0.38 -6.51
C SER A 141 19.28 0.87 -7.87
N ASP A 142 19.57 -0.06 -8.78
CA ASP A 142 19.89 0.22 -10.19
C ASP A 142 18.62 0.47 -11.05
N GLY A 143 17.43 0.55 -10.43
CA GLY A 143 16.18 0.74 -11.17
C GLY A 143 15.05 1.40 -10.37
N GLU A 144 14.17 2.08 -11.10
CA GLU A 144 13.06 2.91 -10.62
C GLU A 144 11.81 2.11 -10.28
N ASP A 145 11.08 2.54 -9.26
CA ASP A 145 9.68 2.16 -9.01
C ASP A 145 8.80 2.74 -10.10
N ASP A 146 8.08 1.89 -10.82
CA ASP A 146 7.28 2.33 -11.96
C ASP A 146 6.17 3.30 -11.49
N LEU A 147 5.45 2.93 -10.43
CA LEU A 147 4.42 3.77 -9.81
C LEU A 147 4.43 3.62 -8.30
N ILE A 148 4.12 4.70 -7.59
CA ILE A 148 3.65 4.65 -6.21
C ILE A 148 2.27 5.27 -6.19
N ILE A 149 1.26 4.53 -5.75
CA ILE A 149 -0.13 5.00 -5.66
C ILE A 149 -0.61 5.00 -4.20
N THR A 150 -1.66 5.75 -3.89
CA THR A 150 -2.25 5.81 -2.55
C THR A 150 -3.77 6.00 -2.57
N ASP A 151 -4.42 5.57 -1.49
CA ASP A 151 -5.81 5.90 -1.18
C ASP A 151 -6.00 7.34 -0.66
N GLY A 152 -4.89 8.04 -0.40
CA GLY A 152 -4.85 9.41 0.12
C GLY A 152 -5.09 9.50 1.63
N ARG A 153 -5.22 8.36 2.33
CA ARG A 153 -5.50 8.27 3.78
C ARG A 153 -4.39 7.58 4.56
N GLY A 154 -3.27 7.30 3.89
CA GLY A 154 -2.06 6.76 4.48
C GLY A 154 -1.74 5.33 4.07
N ILE A 155 -2.50 4.72 3.15
CA ILE A 155 -2.13 3.42 2.57
C ILE A 155 -1.48 3.65 1.21
N PHE A 156 -0.24 3.18 1.06
CA PHE A 156 0.55 3.33 -0.15
C PHE A 156 0.80 1.97 -0.79
N ALA A 157 0.80 1.92 -2.12
CA ALA A 157 1.24 0.77 -2.89
C ALA A 157 2.44 1.17 -3.75
N VAL A 158 3.57 0.49 -3.55
CA VAL A 158 4.76 0.62 -4.38
C VAL A 158 4.71 -0.45 -5.45
N MET A 159 4.84 -0.04 -6.70
CA MET A 159 4.52 -0.88 -7.85
C MET A 159 5.71 -1.13 -8.77
N LYS A 160 5.80 -2.38 -9.24
CA LYS A 160 6.63 -2.76 -10.40
C LYS A 160 5.74 -3.32 -11.50
N ILE A 161 5.88 -2.80 -12.71
CA ILE A 161 5.11 -3.16 -13.89
C ILE A 161 6.07 -3.76 -14.89
N LYS A 162 5.83 -5.01 -15.30
CA LYS A 162 6.72 -5.73 -16.22
C LYS A 162 5.99 -6.61 -17.21
N MET A 163 6.48 -6.62 -18.44
CA MET A 163 6.03 -7.56 -19.49
C MET A 163 6.69 -8.93 -19.33
N ILE A 164 5.94 -9.95 -18.93
CA ILE A 164 6.38 -11.33 -18.65
C ILE A 164 5.97 -12.32 -19.76
N LEU A 165 4.74 -12.25 -20.27
CA LEU A 165 4.19 -13.19 -21.26
C LEU A 165 4.93 -13.15 -22.60
N ASN A 166 5.53 -12.01 -22.96
CA ASN A 166 6.34 -11.86 -24.17
C ASN A 166 7.68 -12.62 -24.10
N VAL A 167 8.06 -13.17 -22.93
CA VAL A 167 9.25 -14.03 -22.78
C VAL A 167 8.96 -15.44 -23.32
N PRO A 168 9.61 -15.87 -24.43
CA PRO A 168 9.28 -17.14 -25.09
C PRO A 168 9.58 -18.37 -24.21
N ASN A 169 10.72 -18.33 -23.51
CA ASN A 169 11.18 -19.44 -22.68
C ASN A 169 10.46 -19.46 -21.31
N LYS A 170 9.89 -20.61 -20.94
CA LYS A 170 9.14 -20.80 -19.68
C LYS A 170 10.00 -20.60 -18.43
N ASN A 171 11.27 -21.02 -18.44
CA ASN A 171 12.18 -20.86 -17.30
C ASN A 171 12.59 -19.39 -17.14
N ASP A 172 12.89 -18.71 -18.24
CA ASP A 172 13.19 -17.27 -18.21
C ASP A 172 11.98 -16.47 -17.75
N ARG A 173 10.77 -16.89 -18.16
CA ARG A 173 9.52 -16.29 -17.69
C ARG A 173 9.33 -16.44 -16.19
N LYS A 174 9.59 -17.63 -15.64
CA LYS A 174 9.58 -17.86 -14.18
C LYS A 174 10.63 -17.00 -13.48
N ARG A 175 11.85 -16.93 -14.00
CA ARG A 175 12.93 -16.11 -13.44
C ARG A 175 12.56 -14.63 -13.43
N LYS A 176 12.03 -14.11 -14.54
CA LYS A 176 11.58 -12.71 -14.65
C LYS A 176 10.44 -12.43 -13.66
N LEU A 177 9.49 -13.35 -13.51
CA LEU A 177 8.41 -13.23 -12.51
C LEU A 177 8.95 -13.20 -11.07
N SER A 178 9.87 -14.10 -10.72
CA SER A 178 10.52 -14.10 -9.41
C SER A 178 11.33 -12.81 -9.18
N TYR A 179 11.97 -12.30 -10.23
CA TYR A 179 12.70 -11.04 -10.16
C TYR A 179 11.76 -9.83 -9.92
N VAL A 180 10.57 -9.82 -10.52
CA VAL A 180 9.53 -8.82 -10.21
C VAL A 180 9.19 -8.83 -8.72
N VAL A 181 8.88 -10.00 -8.16
CA VAL A 181 8.58 -10.14 -6.72
C VAL A 181 9.73 -9.66 -5.85
N TYR A 182 10.97 -9.98 -6.23
CA TYR A 182 12.16 -9.49 -5.56
C TYR A 182 12.30 -7.96 -5.61
N GLN A 183 12.14 -7.34 -6.79
CA GLN A 183 12.22 -5.89 -6.96
C GLN A 183 11.18 -5.16 -6.10
N ILE A 184 9.94 -5.66 -6.09
CA ILE A 184 8.87 -5.12 -5.25
C ILE A 184 9.25 -5.19 -3.76
N GLY A 185 9.83 -6.30 -3.33
CA GLY A 185 10.28 -6.49 -1.95
C GLY A 185 11.42 -5.56 -1.54
N LEU A 186 12.31 -5.19 -2.47
CA LEU A 186 13.34 -4.18 -2.23
C LEU A 186 12.70 -2.79 -2.12
N SER A 187 11.91 -2.39 -3.11
CA SER A 187 11.27 -1.08 -3.15
C SER A 187 10.37 -0.82 -1.95
N LYS A 188 9.56 -1.82 -1.56
CA LYS A 188 8.71 -1.75 -0.37
C LYS A 188 9.54 -1.53 0.89
N ARG A 189 10.62 -2.31 1.08
CA ARG A 189 11.49 -2.16 2.26
C ARG A 189 12.11 -0.79 2.33
N GLU A 190 12.65 -0.30 1.22
CA GLU A 190 13.29 1.01 1.23
C GLU A 190 12.29 2.15 1.42
N PHE A 191 11.11 2.07 0.82
CA PHE A 191 10.03 3.02 1.11
C PHE A 191 9.71 2.99 2.61
N PHE A 192 9.60 1.80 3.19
CA PHE A 192 9.31 1.63 4.60
C PHE A 192 10.42 2.18 5.52
N GLU A 193 11.69 1.88 5.25
CA GLU A 193 12.82 2.39 6.03
C GLU A 193 12.90 3.93 5.96
N PHE A 194 12.73 4.51 4.76
CA PHE A 194 12.68 5.97 4.59
C PHE A 194 11.60 6.63 5.46
N VAL A 195 10.43 5.99 5.56
CA VAL A 195 9.30 6.45 6.37
C VAL A 195 9.54 6.20 7.86
N LYS A 196 10.12 5.06 8.23
CA LYS A 196 10.33 4.64 9.63
C LYS A 196 11.24 5.61 10.38
N GLU A 197 12.27 6.14 9.73
CA GLU A 197 13.18 7.14 10.32
C GLU A 197 12.49 8.48 10.61
N ASN A 198 11.39 8.80 9.90
CA ASN A 198 10.77 10.13 9.92
C ASN A 198 9.29 10.13 10.38
N GLN A 199 8.72 8.96 10.67
CA GLN A 199 7.29 8.67 10.93
C GLN A 199 6.29 9.16 9.85
N THR A 200 6.80 9.87 8.85
CA THR A 200 6.10 10.56 7.77
C THR A 200 6.99 10.54 6.53
N TYR A 201 6.40 10.50 5.34
CA TYR A 201 7.16 10.72 4.11
C TYR A 201 7.35 12.21 3.89
N LYS A 202 8.59 12.71 3.89
CA LYS A 202 8.88 14.09 3.48
C LYS A 202 9.34 14.13 2.03
N ASP A 203 8.58 14.81 1.18
CA ASP A 203 9.03 15.08 -0.18
C ASP A 203 10.02 16.26 -0.20
N LYS A 204 10.75 16.44 -1.31
CA LYS A 204 11.72 17.54 -1.52
C LYS A 204 11.13 18.94 -1.29
N ASP A 205 9.80 19.07 -1.30
CA ASP A 205 9.04 20.31 -1.07
C ASP A 205 8.51 20.45 0.37
N ASP A 206 9.16 19.81 1.36
CA ASP A 206 8.93 19.93 2.83
C ASP A 206 7.57 19.40 3.35
N HIS A 207 6.73 18.80 2.51
CA HIS A 207 5.42 18.31 2.92
C HIS A 207 5.52 16.86 3.41
N SER A 208 5.09 16.64 4.66
CA SER A 208 5.02 15.33 5.30
C SER A 208 3.68 14.66 5.04
N PHE A 209 3.68 13.41 4.57
CA PHE A 209 2.48 12.57 4.46
C PHE A 209 2.51 11.47 5.52
N ASP A 210 1.38 11.25 6.17
CA ASP A 210 1.24 10.13 7.10
C ASP A 210 1.18 8.81 6.32
N VAL A 211 2.02 7.86 6.73
CA VAL A 211 2.07 6.53 6.12
C VAL A 211 1.68 5.51 7.17
N ILE A 212 0.51 4.89 7.00
CA ILE A 212 -0.04 3.87 7.89
C ILE A 212 0.43 2.48 7.47
N ALA A 213 0.39 2.19 6.17
CA ALA A 213 0.94 0.96 5.60
C ALA A 213 1.47 1.17 4.18
N VAL A 214 2.40 0.30 3.81
CA VAL A 214 2.98 0.21 2.48
C VAL A 214 2.84 -1.22 2.00
N ILE A 215 2.21 -1.42 0.85
CA ILE A 215 2.13 -2.72 0.18
C ILE A 215 3.01 -2.73 -1.06
N GLY A 216 3.62 -3.89 -1.34
CA GLY A 216 4.38 -4.10 -2.56
C GLY A 216 3.56 -4.85 -3.59
N VAL A 217 3.40 -4.29 -4.80
CA VAL A 217 2.61 -4.93 -5.86
C VAL A 217 3.32 -4.96 -7.21
N GLY A 218 3.28 -6.13 -7.84
CA GLY A 218 3.72 -6.36 -9.21
C GLY A 218 2.53 -6.46 -10.12
N VAL A 219 2.56 -5.76 -11.24
CA VAL A 219 1.54 -5.92 -12.28
C VAL A 219 2.21 -6.47 -13.53
N THR A 220 1.71 -7.61 -13.99
CA THR A 220 2.11 -8.20 -15.27
C THR A 220 0.95 -8.11 -16.26
N GLU A 221 1.17 -8.57 -17.50
CA GLU A 221 0.15 -8.50 -18.53
C GLU A 221 -1.18 -9.13 -18.11
N LYS A 222 -2.28 -8.62 -18.70
CA LYS A 222 -3.65 -8.98 -18.36
C LYS A 222 -4.01 -8.62 -16.91
N ASN A 223 -3.44 -7.54 -16.38
CA ASN A 223 -3.74 -6.99 -15.07
C ASN A 223 -3.51 -7.99 -13.91
N LYS A 224 -2.55 -8.90 -14.07
CA LYS A 224 -2.27 -9.91 -13.04
C LYS A 224 -1.40 -9.30 -11.95
N LYS A 225 -1.91 -9.34 -10.71
CA LYS A 225 -1.19 -8.89 -9.53
C LYS A 225 -0.26 -9.97 -8.98
N LYS A 226 0.88 -9.52 -8.47
CA LYS A 226 1.86 -10.30 -7.71
C LYS A 226 2.19 -9.52 -6.45
N PHE A 227 2.27 -10.20 -5.32
CA PHE A 227 2.49 -9.56 -4.03
C PHE A 227 3.80 -10.04 -3.45
N PHE A 228 4.45 -9.18 -2.66
CA PHE A 228 5.68 -9.56 -1.97
C PHE A 228 5.40 -10.51 -0.80
N GLY A 229 4.30 -10.30 -0.08
CA GLY A 229 3.85 -11.17 1.01
C GLY A 229 2.34 -11.18 1.20
N THR A 230 1.86 -12.05 2.09
CA THR A 230 0.43 -12.28 2.37
C THR A 230 -0.29 -11.03 2.85
N PHE A 231 0.37 -10.21 3.69
CA PHE A 231 -0.17 -8.91 4.13
C PHE A 231 -0.53 -7.99 2.96
N ASP A 232 0.32 -7.92 1.93
CA ASP A 232 0.12 -7.04 0.77
C ASP A 232 -1.09 -7.45 -0.06
N GLU A 233 -1.26 -8.77 -0.22
CA GLU A 233 -2.42 -9.36 -0.88
C GLU A 233 -3.70 -9.06 -0.09
N GLN A 234 -3.70 -9.31 1.22
CA GLN A 234 -4.87 -9.11 2.09
C GLN A 234 -5.32 -7.64 2.15
N VAL A 235 -4.40 -6.68 2.23
CA VAL A 235 -4.74 -5.26 2.16
C VAL A 235 -5.34 -4.92 0.79
N CYS A 236 -4.75 -5.40 -0.31
CA CYS A 236 -5.30 -5.18 -1.65
C CYS A 236 -6.69 -5.81 -1.82
N GLU A 237 -6.93 -6.98 -1.22
CA GLU A 237 -8.24 -7.63 -1.20
C GLU A 237 -9.29 -6.88 -0.40
N ALA A 238 -8.91 -6.27 0.73
CA ALA A 238 -9.81 -5.47 1.55
C ALA A 238 -10.46 -4.35 0.73
N PHE A 239 -9.64 -3.60 -0.02
CA PHE A 239 -10.16 -2.56 -0.91
C PHE A 239 -11.04 -3.09 -2.06
N ASN A 240 -10.78 -4.30 -2.58
CA ASN A 240 -11.63 -4.91 -3.61
C ASN A 240 -13.04 -5.29 -3.09
N ARG A 241 -13.20 -5.46 -1.77
CA ARG A 241 -14.50 -5.78 -1.15
C ARG A 241 -15.33 -4.54 -0.93
N ASP A 242 -14.71 -3.43 -0.56
CA ASP A 242 -15.40 -2.17 -0.28
C ASP A 242 -16.02 -1.53 -1.52
N THR A 243 -15.40 -1.67 -2.70
CA THR A 243 -16.00 -1.17 -3.94
C THR A 243 -17.21 -1.96 -4.42
N LYS A 244 -17.43 -3.18 -3.89
CA LYS A 244 -18.67 -3.95 -4.11
C LYS A 244 -19.81 -3.55 -3.16
N ARG A 245 -19.55 -2.65 -2.21
CA ARG A 245 -20.51 -2.18 -1.19
C ARG A 245 -20.97 -0.74 -1.41
N ILE A 246 -20.49 -0.06 -2.45
CA ILE A 246 -21.01 1.25 -2.87
C ILE A 246 -22.15 0.98 -3.87
N PRO A 247 -23.43 1.19 -3.49
CA PRO A 247 -24.57 1.00 -4.38
C PRO A 247 -24.61 2.01 -5.53
#